data_AF-A0A7V9TSE0-F1
#
_entry.id   AF-A0A7V9TSE0-F1
#
_cell.length_a   1.000
_cell.length_b   1.000
_cell.length_c   1.000
_cell.angle_alpha   90.00
_cell.angle_beta   90.00
_cell.angle_gamma   90.00
#
_symmetry.space_group_name_H-M   'P 1'
#
loop_
_entity.id
_entity.type
_entity.pdbx_description
1 polymer ?
#
loop_
_entity_poly.entity_id
_entity_poly.type
_entity_poly.pdbx_seq_one_letter_code
_entity_poly.pdbx_strand_id
1 'polypeptide(L)'
;MPPELPWRRRRRRGDGYRYAAWHGGPDPLTPPYDVREAIDEIGNDMLEGRSVREALRDLLRRGRDGLRGLEDIRREVRRRQREA
;
A
#
# COMPACT_ATOMS: atom_id res chain seq x y z
N MET A 1 10.01 33.82 46.68
CA MET A 1 9.66 32.48 46.17
C MET A 1 8.16 32.24 46.33
N PRO A 2 7.47 31.88 45.23
CA PRO A 2 6.52 30.78 45.23
C PRO A 2 6.91 29.68 44.20
N PRO A 3 6.31 28.48 44.30
CA PRO A 3 7.05 27.21 44.22
C PRO A 3 6.98 26.45 42.88
N GLU A 4 7.90 25.49 42.76
CA GLU A 4 7.96 24.50 41.69
C GLU A 4 6.74 23.57 41.69
N LEU A 5 6.25 23.21 40.50
CA LEU A 5 5.33 22.08 40.31
C LEU A 5 5.88 21.09 39.27
N PRO A 6 5.82 19.78 39.56
CA PRO A 6 6.53 18.73 38.83
C PRO A 6 5.81 18.34 37.55
N TRP A 7 6.48 18.51 36.40
CA TRP A 7 5.99 18.00 35.14
C TRP A 7 6.04 16.46 35.15
N ARG A 8 4.88 15.83 35.19
CA ARG A 8 4.68 14.50 34.58
C ARG A 8 3.62 14.62 33.50
N ARG A 9 4.03 14.54 32.24
CA ARG A 9 3.18 14.04 31.15
C ARG A 9 4.00 13.14 30.24
N ARG A 10 3.63 11.84 30.25
CA ARG A 10 3.94 10.88 29.18
C ARG A 10 3.53 11.50 27.84
N ARG A 11 4.49 11.75 26.95
CA ARG A 11 4.19 11.93 25.54
C ARG A 11 4.07 10.56 24.90
N ARG A 12 2.84 10.19 24.52
CA ARG A 12 2.61 9.15 23.51
C ARG A 12 3.31 9.62 22.22
N ARG A 13 4.05 8.72 21.57
CA ARG A 13 4.60 8.93 20.23
C ARG A 13 3.42 9.20 19.30
N GLY A 14 3.22 10.45 18.93
CA GLY A 14 2.49 10.78 17.70
C GLY A 14 3.51 10.64 16.60
N ASP A 15 3.34 9.66 15.71
CA ASP A 15 4.08 9.58 14.47
C ASP A 15 3.78 10.85 13.66
N GLY A 16 4.73 11.79 13.69
CA GLY A 16 4.62 13.03 12.93
C GLY A 16 4.71 12.74 11.44
N TYR A 17 3.83 13.35 10.66
CA TYR A 17 3.94 13.34 9.20
C TYR A 17 5.24 14.05 8.81
N ARG A 18 6.15 13.33 8.15
CA ARG A 18 7.39 13.87 7.59
C ARG A 18 7.17 14.18 6.12
N TYR A 19 7.20 15.45 5.78
CA TYR A 19 7.26 15.91 4.40
C TYR A 19 8.73 15.97 3.99
N ALA A 20 9.05 15.42 2.81
CA ALA A 20 10.37 15.46 2.20
C ALA A 20 10.32 16.27 0.91
N ALA A 21 11.48 16.68 0.40
CA ALA A 21 11.57 17.37 -0.89
C ALA A 21 10.93 16.50 -1.98
N TRP A 22 10.01 17.10 -2.75
CA TRP A 22 9.36 16.40 -3.85
C TRP A 22 10.36 16.26 -5.01
N HIS A 23 10.74 15.03 -5.32
CA HIS A 23 11.73 14.73 -6.37
C HIS A 23 11.11 14.47 -7.75
N GLY A 24 9.85 14.89 -7.98
CA GLY A 24 9.16 14.66 -9.26
C GLY A 24 8.76 13.20 -9.42
N GLY A 25 7.61 12.83 -8.84
CA GLY A 25 6.93 11.58 -9.15
C GLY A 25 6.01 11.72 -10.37
N PRO A 26 5.41 10.60 -10.84
CA PRO A 26 4.29 10.65 -11.78
C PRO A 26 3.25 11.68 -11.31
N ASP A 27 2.63 12.41 -12.25
CA ASP A 27 1.65 13.44 -11.92
C ASP A 27 0.59 12.86 -10.96
N PRO A 28 0.43 13.41 -9.74
CA PRO A 28 -0.53 12.91 -8.76
C PRO A 28 -1.99 13.05 -9.23
N LEU A 29 -2.23 13.85 -10.27
CA LEU A 29 -3.52 14.06 -10.92
C LEU A 29 -3.66 13.24 -12.22
N THR A 30 -2.68 12.41 -12.56
CA THR A 30 -2.87 11.40 -13.61
C THR A 30 -4.13 10.60 -13.24
N PRO A 31 -5.07 10.41 -14.18
CA PRO A 31 -6.26 9.61 -13.93
C PRO A 31 -5.83 8.31 -13.24
N PRO A 32 -6.38 8.01 -12.05
CA PRO A 32 -5.98 6.82 -11.32
C PRO A 32 -6.23 5.60 -12.19
N TYR A 33 -5.42 4.56 -12.01
CA TYR A 33 -5.65 3.26 -12.62
C TYR A 33 -7.13 2.89 -12.48
N ASP A 34 -7.74 2.38 -13.55
CA ASP A 34 -9.15 2.00 -13.52
C ASP A 34 -9.32 0.77 -12.62
N VAL A 35 -9.62 1.02 -11.34
CA VAL A 35 -9.79 -0.01 -10.31
C VAL A 35 -11.18 -0.64 -10.35
N ARG A 36 -12.09 -0.19 -11.23
CA ARG A 36 -13.47 -0.71 -11.28
C ARG A 36 -13.50 -2.20 -11.54
N GLU A 37 -12.72 -2.66 -12.51
CA GLU A 37 -12.57 -4.08 -12.82
C GLU A 37 -12.14 -4.88 -11.59
N ALA A 38 -11.10 -4.40 -10.89
CA ALA A 38 -10.55 -5.07 -9.71
C ALA A 38 -11.57 -5.16 -8.57
N ILE A 39 -12.42 -4.13 -8.41
CA ILE A 39 -13.51 -4.11 -7.43
C ILE A 39 -14.60 -5.12 -7.82
N ASP A 40 -14.94 -5.24 -9.11
CA ASP A 40 -15.96 -6.18 -9.59
C ASP A 40 -15.57 -7.64 -9.35
N GLU A 41 -14.29 -8.00 -9.51
CA GLU A 41 -13.80 -9.36 -9.23
C GLU A 41 -13.83 -9.68 -7.73
N ILE A 42 -13.42 -8.74 -6.89
CA ILE A 42 -13.58 -8.90 -5.43
C ILE A 42 -15.06 -9.08 -5.07
N GLY A 43 -15.96 -8.36 -5.75
CA GLY A 43 -17.41 -8.53 -5.61
C GLY A 43 -17.87 -9.93 -6.00
N ASN A 44 -17.42 -10.46 -7.13
CA ASN A 44 -17.76 -11.82 -7.58
C ASN A 44 -17.24 -12.88 -6.60
N ASP A 45 -16.01 -12.75 -6.12
CA ASP A 45 -15.42 -13.65 -5.12
C ASP A 45 -16.22 -13.68 -3.81
N MET A 46 -16.72 -12.52 -3.37
CA MET A 46 -17.60 -12.44 -2.20
C MET A 46 -18.93 -13.16 -2.42
N LEU A 47 -19.52 -13.01 -3.61
CA LEU A 47 -20.76 -13.68 -3.99
C LEU A 47 -20.58 -15.20 -4.12
N GLU A 48 -19.36 -15.67 -4.44
CA GLU A 48 -18.96 -17.08 -4.43
C GLU A 48 -18.67 -17.63 -3.02
N GLY A 49 -18.79 -16.80 -1.98
CA GLY A 49 -18.59 -17.19 -0.58
C GLY A 49 -17.13 -17.15 -0.11
N ARG A 50 -16.21 -16.58 -0.90
CA ARG A 50 -14.83 -16.35 -0.47
C ARG A 50 -14.75 -15.14 0.46
N SER A 51 -13.77 -15.15 1.36
CA SER A 51 -13.52 -13.98 2.19
C SER A 51 -12.83 -12.87 1.40
N VAL A 52 -13.22 -11.61 1.61
CA VAL A 52 -12.62 -10.43 0.95
C VAL A 52 -11.11 -10.38 1.10
N ARG A 53 -10.62 -10.76 2.28
CA ARG A 53 -9.19 -10.75 2.60
C ARG A 53 -8.42 -11.78 1.76
N GLU A 54 -9.04 -12.91 1.46
CA GLU A 54 -8.47 -13.97 0.64
C GLU A 54 -8.50 -13.60 -0.84
N ALA A 55 -9.63 -13.10 -1.33
CA ALA A 55 -9.77 -12.58 -2.69
C ALA A 55 -8.73 -11.48 -2.99
N LEU A 56 -8.59 -10.50 -2.09
CA LEU A 56 -7.59 -9.43 -2.21
C LEU A 56 -6.16 -9.97 -2.18
N ARG A 57 -5.86 -10.96 -1.32
CA ARG A 57 -4.53 -11.57 -1.26
C ARG A 57 -4.18 -12.26 -2.57
N ASP A 58 -5.14 -12.94 -3.17
CA ASP A 58 -4.95 -13.66 -4.42
C ASP A 58 -4.81 -12.73 -5.62
N LEU A 59 -5.62 -11.68 -5.68
CA LEU A 59 -5.49 -10.60 -6.66
C LEU A 59 -4.11 -9.95 -6.60
N LEU A 60 -3.62 -9.58 -5.40
CA LEU A 60 -2.29 -8.98 -5.25
C LEU A 60 -1.15 -9.95 -5.59
N ARG A 61 -1.32 -11.24 -5.29
CA ARG A 61 -0.32 -12.27 -5.58
C ARG A 61 -0.17 -12.47 -7.09
N ARG A 62 -1.29 -12.70 -7.79
CA ARG A 62 -1.33 -13.08 -9.20
C ARG A 62 -1.30 -11.88 -10.16
N GLY A 63 -1.81 -10.73 -9.73
CA GLY A 63 -2.04 -9.59 -10.62
C GLY A 63 -3.29 -9.77 -11.48
N ARG A 64 -3.58 -8.77 -12.30
CA ARG A 64 -4.69 -8.72 -13.27
C ARG A 64 -4.24 -8.00 -14.55
N ASP A 65 -5.03 -8.08 -15.61
CA ASP A 65 -4.90 -7.24 -16.80
C ASP A 65 -4.62 -5.77 -16.44
N GLY A 66 -3.47 -5.27 -16.88
CA GLY A 66 -2.98 -3.93 -16.59
C GLY A 66 -2.24 -3.75 -15.24
N LEU A 67 -2.31 -4.72 -14.33
CA LEU A 67 -1.68 -4.68 -12.99
C LEU A 67 -0.78 -5.90 -12.74
N ARG A 68 0.54 -5.70 -12.75
CA ARG A 68 1.51 -6.76 -12.45
C ARG A 68 1.35 -7.30 -11.03
N GLY A 69 1.34 -8.62 -10.90
CA GLY A 69 1.27 -9.31 -9.60
C GLY A 69 2.57 -9.20 -8.81
N LEU A 70 2.48 -9.41 -7.50
CA LEU A 70 3.67 -9.48 -6.63
C LEU A 70 4.61 -10.62 -7.01
N GLU A 71 4.11 -11.70 -7.61
CA GLU A 71 4.95 -12.79 -8.13
C GLU A 71 5.79 -12.36 -9.33
N ASP A 72 5.23 -11.58 -10.25
CA ASP A 72 5.93 -11.04 -11.41
C ASP A 72 6.99 -10.03 -11.00
N ILE A 73 6.65 -9.15 -10.05
CA ILE A 73 7.61 -8.19 -9.48
C ILE A 73 8.78 -8.95 -8.83
N ARG A 74 8.49 -9.98 -8.03
CA ARG A 74 9.55 -10.81 -7.41
C ARG A 74 10.40 -11.52 -8.46
N ARG A 75 9.80 -12.02 -9.53
CA ARG A 75 10.50 -12.68 -10.63
C ARG A 75 11.46 -11.70 -11.32
N GLU A 76 10.98 -10.49 -11.61
CA GLU A 76 11.75 -9.43 -12.26
C GLU A 76 12.92 -8.95 -11.39
N VAL A 77 12.71 -8.74 -10.09
CA VAL A 77 13.78 -8.39 -9.15
C VAL A 77 14.88 -9.46 -9.14
N ARG A 78 14.49 -10.74 -9.04
CA ARG A 78 15.45 -11.86 -9.10
C ARG A 78 16.19 -11.93 -10.43
N ARG A 79 15.53 -11.60 -11.55
CA ARG A 79 16.16 -11.56 -12.87
C ARG A 79 17.25 -10.48 -12.90
N ARG A 80 16.92 -9.26 -12.49
CA ARG A 80 17.89 -8.14 -12.42
C ARG A 80 19.07 -8.42 -11.50
N GLN A 81 18.85 -9.10 -10.38
CA GLN A 81 19.94 -9.50 -9.47
C GLN A 81 20.91 -10.52 -10.06
N ARG A 82 20.50 -11.30 -11.07
CA ARG A 82 21.40 -12.25 -11.75
C ARG A 82 22.16 -11.62 -12.92
N GLU A 83 21.64 -10.53 -13.45
CA GLU A 83 22.23 -9.79 -14.57
C GLU A 83 23.23 -8.72 -14.11
N ALA A 84 23.26 -8.43 -12.80
CA ALA A 84 24.19 -7.52 -12.13
C ALA A 84 25.35 -8.31 -11.47
#